data_AF-A0A927QU19-F1
#
_entry.id   AF-A0A927QU19-F1
#
_cell.length_a   1.000
_cell.length_b   1.000
_cell.length_c   1.000
_cell.angle_alpha   90.00
_cell.angle_beta   90.00
_cell.angle_gamma   90.00
#
_symmetry.space_group_name_H-M   'P 1'
#
loop_
_entity.id
_entity.type
_entity.pdbx_description
1 polymer ?
#
loop_
_entity_poly.entity_id
_entity_poly.type
_entity_poly.pdbx_seq_one_letter_code
_entity_poly.pdbx_strand_id
1 'polypeptide(L)'
;MIKHSDMELIQRRIEVGDASLVDNEIVKKFLTWLPSYNCESAAEGYFSILSSIAKYNPQIIEPLLKKAIEPIYFLGYDSSKDIIGWASHFANSSNVAYKPSKSGRVWLTHELPNYEEFIERCLKEYMSE
;
A
#
# COMPACT_ATOMS: atom_id res chain seq x y z
N MET A 1 -2.78 -12.45 -15.40
CA MET A 1 -3.26 -11.86 -14.12
C MET A 1 -2.17 -12.07 -13.09
N ILE A 2 -1.70 -11.00 -12.45
CA ILE A 2 -0.66 -11.07 -11.42
C ILE A 2 -1.26 -11.74 -10.19
N LYS A 3 -0.59 -12.77 -9.67
CA LYS A 3 -1.03 -13.48 -8.46
C LYS A 3 -0.43 -12.80 -7.23
N HIS A 4 -1.08 -13.00 -6.09
CA HIS A 4 -0.52 -12.55 -4.81
C HIS A 4 0.91 -13.04 -4.58
N SER A 5 1.20 -14.30 -4.92
CA SER A 5 2.55 -14.89 -4.81
C SER A 5 3.62 -14.14 -5.61
N ASP A 6 3.25 -13.50 -6.73
CA ASP A 6 4.17 -12.71 -7.54
C ASP A 6 4.57 -11.42 -6.80
N MET A 7 3.61 -10.82 -6.08
CA MET A 7 3.84 -9.62 -5.28
C MET A 7 4.60 -9.93 -3.99
N GLU A 8 4.31 -11.05 -3.33
CA GLU A 8 5.11 -11.53 -2.19
C GLU A 8 6.56 -11.77 -2.57
N LEU A 9 6.82 -12.27 -3.79
CA LEU A 9 8.18 -12.45 -4.27
C LEU A 9 8.90 -11.10 -4.46
N ILE A 10 8.22 -10.09 -5.01
CA ILE A 10 8.76 -8.73 -5.13
C ILE A 10 9.07 -8.16 -3.74
N GLN A 11 8.13 -8.27 -2.81
CA GLN A 11 8.30 -7.84 -1.43
C GLN A 11 9.56 -8.47 -0.81
N ARG A 12 9.68 -9.80 -0.84
CA ARG A 12 10.85 -10.50 -0.26
C ARG A 12 12.16 -10.07 -0.90
N ARG A 13 12.19 -9.91 -2.23
CA ARG A 13 13.39 -9.49 -2.98
C ARG A 13 13.81 -8.06 -2.62
N ILE A 14 12.86 -7.15 -2.44
CA ILE A 14 13.13 -5.79 -1.96
C ILE A 14 13.71 -5.83 -0.53
N GLU A 15 13.11 -6.62 0.36
CA GLU A 15 13.56 -6.69 1.76
C GLU A 15 14.97 -7.25 1.93
N VAL A 16 15.45 -8.08 0.99
CA VAL A 16 16.83 -8.59 0.97
C VAL A 16 17.79 -7.71 0.14
N GLY A 17 17.31 -6.58 -0.40
CA GLY A 17 18.14 -5.63 -1.15
C GLY A 17 18.53 -6.09 -2.56
N ASP A 18 17.66 -6.82 -3.25
CA ASP A 18 17.92 -7.28 -4.61
C ASP A 18 17.96 -6.12 -5.63
N ALA A 19 19.17 -5.73 -6.03
CA ALA A 19 19.42 -4.65 -6.98
C ALA A 19 18.98 -4.95 -8.43
N SER A 20 18.56 -6.18 -8.75
CA SER A 20 18.05 -6.51 -10.09
C SER A 20 16.57 -6.16 -10.28
N LEU A 21 15.88 -5.72 -9.22
CA LEU A 21 14.53 -5.21 -9.34
C LEU A 21 14.54 -3.81 -9.95
N VAL A 22 13.71 -3.62 -10.97
CA VAL A 22 13.56 -2.34 -11.66
C VAL A 22 12.28 -1.66 -11.19
N ASP A 23 12.42 -0.42 -10.71
CA ASP A 23 11.35 0.44 -10.18
C ASP A 23 10.09 0.45 -11.07
N ASN A 24 10.26 0.72 -12.36
CA ASN A 24 9.14 0.76 -13.32
C ASN A 24 8.40 -0.58 -13.42
N GLU A 25 9.11 -1.71 -13.30
CA GLU A 25 8.48 -3.03 -13.33
C GLU A 25 7.74 -3.33 -12.03
N ILE A 26 8.27 -2.89 -10.88
CA ILE A 26 7.57 -2.98 -9.59
C ILE A 26 6.26 -2.18 -9.66
N VAL A 27 6.34 -0.92 -10.09
CA VAL A 27 5.17 -0.03 -10.20
C VAL A 27 4.14 -0.62 -11.15
N LYS A 28 4.54 -1.02 -12.36
CA LYS A 28 3.63 -1.63 -13.34
C LYS A 28 2.94 -2.88 -12.79
N LYS A 29 3.67 -3.76 -12.11
CA LYS A 29 3.10 -4.98 -11.53
C LYS A 29 2.12 -4.67 -10.41
N PHE A 30 2.46 -3.74 -9.52
CA PHE A 30 1.58 -3.35 -8.43
C PHE A 30 0.28 -2.72 -8.96
N LEU A 31 0.37 -1.78 -9.92
CA LEU A 31 -0.80 -1.07 -10.45
C LEU A 31 -1.76 -1.97 -11.25
N THR A 32 -1.25 -3.08 -11.79
CA THR A 32 -2.05 -4.06 -12.55
C THR A 32 -2.50 -5.26 -11.72
N TRP A 33 -2.03 -5.36 -10.48
CA TRP A 33 -2.44 -6.39 -9.54
C TRP A 33 -3.74 -5.99 -8.86
N LEU A 34 -4.68 -6.94 -8.76
CA LEU A 34 -5.94 -6.80 -8.03
C LEU A 34 -5.92 -7.81 -6.86
N PRO A 35 -5.75 -7.37 -5.61
CA PRO A 35 -5.70 -8.29 -4.46
C PRO A 35 -7.06 -8.94 -4.18
N SER A 36 -8.15 -8.20 -4.36
CA SER A 36 -9.51 -8.68 -4.14
C SER A 36 -10.52 -7.80 -4.88
N TYR A 37 -11.71 -8.35 -5.13
CA TYR A 37 -12.87 -7.58 -5.57
C TYR A 37 -13.65 -6.94 -4.40
N ASN A 38 -13.31 -7.29 -3.16
CA ASN A 38 -13.82 -6.65 -1.96
C ASN A 38 -12.85 -5.52 -1.54
N CYS A 39 -13.38 -4.31 -1.31
CA CYS A 39 -12.56 -3.13 -1.00
C CYS A 39 -11.69 -3.31 0.25
N GLU A 40 -12.21 -3.94 1.31
CA GLU A 40 -11.45 -4.17 2.55
C GLU A 40 -10.25 -5.09 2.30
N SER A 41 -10.48 -6.27 1.73
CA SER A 41 -9.39 -7.18 1.38
C SER A 41 -8.44 -6.59 0.32
N ALA A 42 -8.94 -5.74 -0.58
CA ALA A 42 -8.10 -5.04 -1.55
C ALA A 42 -7.16 -4.04 -0.87
N ALA A 43 -7.70 -3.22 0.04
CA ALA A 43 -6.93 -2.28 0.84
C ALA A 43 -5.85 -3.01 1.66
N GLU A 44 -6.22 -4.07 2.38
CA GLU A 44 -5.27 -4.89 3.13
C GLU A 44 -4.14 -5.44 2.22
N GLY A 45 -4.49 -5.97 1.05
CA GLY A 45 -3.53 -6.51 0.09
C GLY A 45 -2.56 -5.46 -0.42
N TYR A 46 -3.06 -4.29 -0.83
CA TYR A 46 -2.21 -3.20 -1.28
C TYR A 46 -1.30 -2.69 -0.16
N PHE A 47 -1.84 -2.36 1.02
CA PHE A 47 -1.03 -1.82 2.13
C PHE A 47 -0.03 -2.84 2.69
N SER A 48 -0.35 -4.14 2.65
CA SER A 48 0.58 -5.22 3.01
C SER A 48 1.85 -5.19 2.15
N ILE A 49 1.69 -5.07 0.83
CA ILE A 49 2.82 -5.08 -0.11
C ILE A 49 3.49 -3.70 -0.21
N LEU A 50 2.70 -2.63 -0.33
CA LEU A 50 3.15 -1.25 -0.42
C LEU A 50 4.09 -0.89 0.72
N SER A 51 3.73 -1.25 1.96
CA SER A 51 4.48 -0.83 3.14
C SER A 51 5.92 -1.32 3.15
N SER A 52 6.16 -2.56 2.68
CA SER A 52 7.52 -3.07 2.49
C SER A 52 8.25 -2.35 1.36
N ILE A 53 7.60 -2.15 0.21
CA ILE A 53 8.20 -1.42 -0.91
C ILE A 53 8.62 -0.02 -0.44
N ALA A 54 7.72 0.68 0.24
CA ALA A 54 7.91 2.03 0.71
C ALA A 54 9.06 2.15 1.71
N LYS A 55 9.26 1.14 2.56
CA LYS A 55 10.35 1.14 3.53
C LYS A 55 11.75 1.11 2.89
N TYR A 56 11.90 0.43 1.76
CA TYR A 56 13.21 0.20 1.14
C TYR A 56 13.42 0.96 -0.17
N ASN A 57 12.33 1.38 -0.83
CA ASN A 57 12.36 2.10 -2.09
C ASN A 57 11.35 3.26 -2.09
N PRO A 58 11.65 4.35 -1.37
CA PRO A 58 10.70 5.44 -1.20
C PRO A 58 10.40 6.24 -2.47
N GLN A 59 11.27 6.13 -3.49
CA GLN A 59 11.17 6.92 -4.72
C GLN A 59 9.94 6.56 -5.57
N ILE A 60 9.36 5.38 -5.37
CA ILE A 60 8.22 4.88 -6.14
C ILE A 60 6.90 4.86 -5.36
N ILE A 61 6.86 5.40 -4.14
CA ILE A 61 5.70 5.27 -3.24
C ILE A 61 4.46 5.96 -3.80
N GLU A 62 4.56 7.20 -4.28
CA GLU A 62 3.39 8.01 -4.64
C GLU A 62 2.39 7.29 -5.56
N PRO A 63 2.79 6.73 -6.72
CA PRO A 63 1.83 6.02 -7.58
C PRO A 63 1.23 4.77 -6.91
N LEU A 64 2.01 4.07 -6.09
CA LEU A 64 1.55 2.88 -5.38
C LEU A 64 0.55 3.24 -4.27
N LEU A 65 0.85 4.31 -3.52
CA LEU A 65 0.04 4.81 -2.41
C LEU A 65 -1.29 5.37 -2.93
N LYS A 66 -1.28 6.13 -4.03
CA LYS A 66 -2.51 6.54 -4.72
C LYS A 66 -3.38 5.32 -5.02
N LYS A 67 -2.83 4.28 -5.65
CA LYS A 67 -3.59 3.06 -5.95
C LYS A 67 -4.12 2.34 -4.69
N ALA A 68 -3.34 2.32 -3.61
CA ALA A 68 -3.72 1.68 -2.36
C ALA A 68 -4.84 2.41 -1.61
N ILE A 69 -4.91 3.74 -1.72
CA ILE A 69 -5.93 4.59 -1.07
C ILE A 69 -7.31 4.39 -1.69
N GLU A 70 -7.40 4.18 -3.00
CA GLU A 70 -8.66 4.05 -3.75
C GLU A 70 -9.70 3.12 -3.10
N PRO A 71 -9.40 1.85 -2.75
CA PRO A 71 -10.38 1.00 -2.08
C PRO A 71 -10.77 1.49 -0.68
N ILE A 72 -9.88 2.18 0.04
CA ILE A 72 -10.19 2.76 1.36
C ILE A 72 -11.15 3.93 1.23
N TYR A 73 -10.96 4.77 0.22
CA TYR A 73 -11.90 5.84 -0.11
C TYR A 73 -13.30 5.26 -0.39
N PHE A 74 -13.40 4.18 -1.17
CA PHE A 74 -14.68 3.51 -1.43
C PHE A 74 -15.29 2.80 -0.21
N LEU A 75 -14.52 2.57 0.86
CA LEU A 75 -15.06 2.13 2.16
C LEU A 75 -15.65 3.29 2.99
N GLY A 76 -15.56 4.53 2.51
CA GLY A 76 -16.11 5.72 3.16
C GLY A 76 -15.11 6.52 4.01
N TYR A 77 -13.82 6.24 3.90
CA TYR A 77 -12.77 7.02 4.57
C TYR A 77 -12.39 8.20 3.67
N ASP A 78 -12.81 9.41 4.03
CA ASP A 78 -12.69 10.60 3.19
C ASP A 78 -11.70 11.65 3.72
N SER A 79 -11.01 11.35 4.83
CA SER A 79 -9.94 12.18 5.37
C SER A 79 -8.60 11.44 5.47
N SER A 80 -7.51 12.17 5.31
CA SER A 80 -6.15 11.63 5.45
C SER A 80 -5.92 10.99 6.82
N LYS A 81 -6.48 11.59 7.89
CA LYS A 81 -6.41 11.07 9.26
C LYS A 81 -7.11 9.72 9.41
N ASP A 82 -8.27 9.55 8.79
CA ASP A 82 -9.01 8.29 8.86
C ASP A 82 -8.25 7.17 8.13
N ILE A 83 -7.63 7.49 6.98
CA ILE A 83 -6.79 6.54 6.24
C ILE A 83 -5.54 6.14 7.01
N ILE A 84 -4.85 7.12 7.61
CA ILE A 84 -3.68 6.86 8.46
C ILE A 84 -4.09 6.04 9.70
N GLY A 85 -5.23 6.37 10.31
CA GLY A 85 -5.81 5.64 11.43
C GLY A 85 -6.14 4.19 11.07
N TRP A 86 -6.78 3.97 9.91
CA TRP A 86 -7.04 2.64 9.37
C TRP A 86 -5.75 1.85 9.16
N ALA A 87 -4.74 2.46 8.53
CA ALA A 87 -3.48 1.79 8.22
C ALA A 87 -2.71 1.40 9.50
N SER A 88 -2.75 2.25 10.52
CA SER A 88 -2.19 1.97 11.85
C SER A 88 -2.94 0.83 12.56
N HIS A 89 -4.28 0.80 12.48
CA HIS A 89 -5.08 -0.30 13.00
C HIS A 89 -4.75 -1.62 12.27
N PHE A 90 -4.79 -1.61 10.94
CA PHE A 90 -4.43 -2.73 10.09
C PHE A 90 -3.04 -3.31 10.40
N ALA A 91 -2.03 -2.45 10.60
CA ALA A 91 -0.68 -2.88 10.94
C ALA A 91 -0.60 -3.71 12.24
N ASN A 92 -1.56 -3.54 13.15
CA ASN A 92 -1.59 -4.21 14.45
C ASN A 92 -2.65 -5.32 14.53
N SER A 93 -3.47 -5.50 13.50
CA SER A 93 -4.54 -6.50 13.47
C SER A 93 -4.02 -7.91 13.20
N SER A 94 -4.50 -8.88 13.98
CA SER A 94 -4.11 -10.29 13.85
C SER A 94 -5.00 -11.09 12.89
N ASN A 95 -6.22 -10.61 12.66
CA ASN A 95 -7.26 -11.21 11.83
C ASN A 95 -7.48 -10.41 10.54
N VAL A 96 -6.55 -10.53 9.60
CA VAL A 96 -6.55 -9.85 8.30
C VAL A 96 -6.23 -10.86 7.20
N ALA A 97 -6.75 -10.65 6.00
CA ALA A 97 -6.49 -11.53 4.85
C ALA A 97 -5.04 -11.40 4.37
N TYR A 98 -4.47 -10.20 4.48
CA TYR A 98 -3.10 -9.90 4.08
C TYR A 98 -2.31 -9.33 5.25
N LYS A 99 -1.17 -9.94 5.57
CA LYS A 99 -0.34 -9.52 6.71
C LYS A 99 0.87 -8.72 6.24
N PRO A 100 1.05 -7.47 6.71
CA PRO A 100 2.26 -6.71 6.41
C PRO A 100 3.47 -7.38 7.04
N SER A 101 4.65 -7.17 6.44
CA SER A 101 5.91 -7.63 7.04
C SER A 101 6.23 -6.84 8.31
N LYS A 102 7.28 -7.24 9.04
CA LYS A 102 7.73 -6.48 10.21
C LYS A 102 8.16 -5.06 9.84
N SER A 103 8.88 -4.90 8.73
CA SER A 103 9.32 -3.61 8.21
C SER A 103 8.13 -2.81 7.66
N GLY A 104 7.19 -3.47 6.98
CA GLY A 104 5.96 -2.84 6.53
C GLY A 104 5.13 -2.27 7.69
N ARG A 105 4.97 -3.01 8.79
CA ARG A 105 4.30 -2.51 10.00
C ARG A 105 4.91 -1.22 10.53
N VAL A 106 6.25 -1.14 10.57
CA VAL A 106 6.95 0.07 11.00
C VAL A 106 6.61 1.24 10.09
N TRP A 107 6.66 1.04 8.77
CA TRP A 107 6.34 2.08 7.82
C TRP A 107 4.89 2.58 7.96
N LEU A 108 3.93 1.67 8.05
CA LEU A 108 2.50 1.99 8.21
C LEU A 108 2.22 2.83 9.47
N THR A 109 2.95 2.57 10.55
CA THR A 109 2.69 3.19 11.86
C THR A 109 3.49 4.46 12.12
N HIS A 110 4.69 4.59 11.54
CA HIS A 110 5.62 5.68 11.86
C HIS A 110 5.98 6.57 10.67
N GLU A 111 5.85 6.08 9.43
CA GLU A 111 6.34 6.79 8.25
C GLU A 111 5.22 7.24 7.32
N LEU A 112 4.15 6.46 7.19
CA LEU A 112 2.94 6.83 6.45
C LEU A 112 2.36 8.20 6.87
N PRO A 113 2.36 8.61 8.17
CA PRO A 113 1.89 9.94 8.55
C PRO A 113 2.62 11.09 7.85
N ASN A 114 3.87 10.90 7.41
CA ASN A 114 4.61 11.92 6.66
C ASN A 114 4.05 12.15 5.24
N TYR A 115 3.12 11.30 4.79
CA TYR A 115 2.45 11.41 3.49
C TYR A 115 1.04 12.01 3.60
N GLU A 116 0.65 12.59 4.75
CA GLU A 116 -0.69 13.15 4.97
C GLU A 116 -1.12 14.12 3.85
N GLU A 117 -0.25 15.06 3.46
CA GLU A 117 -0.53 16.02 2.38
C GLU A 117 -0.76 15.32 1.02
N PHE A 118 0.02 14.29 0.71
CA PHE A 118 -0.16 13.50 -0.52
C PHE A 118 -1.47 12.72 -0.50
N ILE A 119 -1.84 12.14 0.64
CA ILE A 119 -3.11 11.44 0.83
C ILE A 119 -4.28 12.41 0.62
N GLU A 120 -4.22 13.61 1.19
CA GLU A 120 -5.27 14.64 0.98
C GLU A 120 -5.41 15.04 -0.48
N ARG A 121 -4.29 15.18 -1.21
CA ARG A 121 -4.33 15.45 -2.66
C ARG A 121 -5.02 14.33 -3.42
N CYS A 122 -4.70 13.07 -3.12
CA CYS A 122 -5.34 11.91 -3.75
C CYS A 122 -6.86 11.91 -3.49
N LEU A 123 -7.28 12.16 -2.24
CA LEU A 123 -8.70 12.22 -1.87
C LEU A 123 -9.45 13.33 -2.62
N LYS A 124 -8.84 14.51 -2.78
CA LYS A 124 -9.42 15.60 -3.58
C LYS A 124 -9.61 15.22 -5.04
N GLU A 125 -8.67 14.50 -5.63
CA GLU A 125 -8.79 14.00 -7.00
C GLU A 125 -9.99 13.04 -7.12
N TYR A 126 -10.16 12.09 -6.19
CA TYR A 126 -11.29 11.16 -6.21
C TYR A 126 -12.66 11.82 -6.03
N MET A 127 -12.74 12.92 -5.26
CA MET A 127 -13.98 13.68 -5.11
C MET A 127 -14.36 14.51 -6.35
N SER A 128 -13.40 14.74 -7.26
CA SER A 128 -13.59 15.55 -8.46
C SER A 128 -13.91 14.75 -9.72
N GLU A 129 -13.79 13.42 -9.65
CA GLU A 129 -14.15 12.46 -10.71
C GLU A 129 -15.61 12.00 -10.57
#